data_AF-A0A8T3UVF5-F1
#
_entry.id   AF-A0A8T3UVF5-F1
#
_cell.length_a   1.000
_cell.length_b   1.000
_cell.length_c   1.000
_cell.angle_alpha   90.00
_cell.angle_beta   90.00
_cell.angle_gamma   90.00
#
_symmetry.space_group_name_H-M   'P 1'
#
loop_
_entity.id
_entity.type
_entity.pdbx_description
1 polymer ?
#
loop_
_entity_poly.entity_id
_entity_poly.type
_entity_poly.pdbx_seq_one_letter_code
_entity_poly.pdbx_strand_id
1 'polypeptide(L)'
;MEESNMRTTSFIFDFIGGLFILLDGAFSLPINMPMQVYAMAFPFLAIDSIHLFLSILSVAMGAVVIALTLVYLVQKRKQSINFSLVLLSIAIISFLSGGGFIVGAVLLIIVNVWSVAGHLTFKAIKPGQNRISKSASGVQKPLRQNLTADEKVIWDLINKNKGTILQSKLIAESGFSKVKTTRTLDKLEARGLIERRRIGMSNVIVRK
;
A
#
# COMPACT_ATOMS: atom_id res chain seq x y z
N MET A 1 -8.73 -29.08 -2.15
CA MET A 1 -7.62 -28.16 -2.52
C MET A 1 -6.69 -28.75 -3.57
N GLU A 2 -6.63 -30.08 -3.74
CA GLU A 2 -5.70 -30.74 -4.66
C GLU A 2 -6.16 -30.71 -6.13
N GLU A 3 -7.47 -30.82 -6.40
CA GLU A 3 -8.03 -30.74 -7.76
C GLU A 3 -7.86 -29.37 -8.43
N SER A 4 -7.89 -28.27 -7.69
CA SER A 4 -7.73 -26.94 -8.29
C SER A 4 -6.31 -26.71 -8.77
N ASN A 5 -5.31 -27.25 -8.06
CA ASN A 5 -3.90 -27.15 -8.44
C ASN A 5 -3.60 -27.94 -9.72
N MET A 6 -4.18 -29.13 -9.88
CA MET A 6 -4.01 -29.96 -11.09
C MET A 6 -4.63 -29.33 -12.35
N ARG A 7 -5.74 -28.60 -12.23
CA ARG A 7 -6.35 -27.89 -13.37
C ARG A 7 -5.51 -26.70 -13.83
N THR A 8 -4.91 -25.96 -12.91
CA THR A 8 -4.01 -24.85 -13.25
C THR A 8 -2.72 -25.32 -13.90
N THR A 9 -2.15 -26.45 -13.47
CA THR A 9 -0.94 -26.98 -14.10
C THR A 9 -1.21 -27.49 -15.51
N SER A 10 -2.32 -28.22 -15.73
CA SER A 10 -2.73 -28.66 -17.07
C SER A 10 -2.90 -27.48 -18.03
N PHE A 11 -3.60 -26.42 -17.60
CA PHE A 11 -3.82 -25.24 -18.42
C PHE A 11 -2.51 -24.54 -18.83
N ILE A 12 -1.53 -24.49 -17.93
CA ILE A 12 -0.20 -23.92 -18.22
C ILE A 12 0.54 -24.79 -19.25
N PHE A 13 0.51 -26.12 -19.11
CA PHE A 13 1.13 -27.02 -20.08
C PHE A 13 0.49 -26.95 -21.46
N ASP A 14 -0.84 -26.89 -21.53
CA ASP A 14 -1.58 -26.77 -22.79
C ASP A 14 -1.30 -25.42 -23.48
N PHE A 15 -1.21 -24.34 -22.70
CA PHE A 15 -0.85 -23.02 -23.23
C PHE A 15 0.59 -22.96 -23.76
N ILE A 16 1.56 -23.55 -23.03
CA ILE A 16 2.96 -23.63 -23.46
C ILE A 16 3.09 -24.52 -24.70
N GLY A 17 2.40 -25.67 -24.74
CA GLY A 17 2.38 -26.57 -25.90
C GLY A 17 1.80 -25.91 -27.15
N GLY A 18 0.69 -25.17 -27.00
CA GLY A 18 0.10 -24.40 -28.11
C GLY A 18 1.02 -23.30 -28.64
N LEU A 19 1.79 -22.64 -27.76
CA LEU A 19 2.78 -21.64 -28.15
C LEU A 19 3.95 -22.27 -28.93
N PHE A 20 4.36 -23.48 -28.56
CA PHE A 20 5.44 -24.21 -29.23
C PHE A 20 5.05 -24.63 -30.66
N ILE A 21 3.80 -25.07 -30.86
CA ILE A 21 3.27 -25.46 -32.19
C ILE A 21 3.17 -24.23 -33.12
N LEU A 22 2.78 -23.06 -32.59
CA LEU A 22 2.74 -21.82 -33.36
C LEU A 22 4.14 -21.34 -33.78
N LEU A 23 5.15 -21.57 -32.93
CA LEU A 23 6.54 -21.24 -33.25
C LEU A 23 7.15 -22.19 -34.30
N ASP A 24 6.79 -23.48 -34.26
CA ASP A 24 7.30 -24.49 -35.20
C ASP A 24 6.72 -24.30 -36.62
N GLY A 25 5.46 -23.85 -36.73
CA GLY A 25 4.82 -23.50 -38.00
C GLY A 25 5.37 -22.23 -38.67
N ALA A 26 6.01 -21.33 -37.91
CA ALA A 26 6.55 -20.08 -38.43
C ALA A 26 7.95 -20.21 -39.07
N PHE A 27 8.65 -21.33 -38.81
CA PHE A 27 10.07 -21.50 -39.17
C PHE A 27 10.35 -22.59 -40.22
N SER A 28 9.32 -23.20 -40.81
CA SER A 28 9.47 -24.25 -41.81
C SER A 28 9.71 -23.68 -43.20
N LEU A 29 10.97 -23.37 -43.52
CA LEU A 29 11.35 -23.09 -44.92
C LEU A 29 11.29 -24.39 -45.75
N PRO A 30 10.64 -24.39 -46.93
CA PRO A 30 10.57 -25.56 -47.79
C PRO A 30 11.97 -26.00 -48.23
N ILE A 31 12.30 -27.29 -48.03
CA ILE A 31 13.66 -27.87 -48.14
C ILE A 31 14.28 -27.74 -49.56
N ASN A 32 13.48 -27.38 -50.57
CA ASN A 32 13.88 -27.41 -51.98
C ASN A 32 14.18 -26.03 -52.58
N MET A 33 14.48 -25.02 -51.77
CA MET A 33 14.79 -23.67 -52.26
C MET A 33 16.26 -23.54 -52.71
N PRO A 34 16.57 -22.69 -53.71
CA PRO A 34 17.94 -22.46 -54.13
C PRO A 34 18.77 -21.81 -53.01
N MET A 35 20.03 -22.20 -52.87
CA MET A 35 20.95 -21.81 -51.78
C MET A 35 21.06 -20.28 -51.58
N GLN A 36 20.89 -19.51 -52.65
CA GLN A 36 20.89 -18.04 -52.62
C GLN A 36 19.73 -17.45 -51.80
N VAL A 37 18.56 -18.11 -51.78
CA VAL A 37 17.39 -17.67 -51.01
C VAL A 37 17.61 -17.91 -49.52
N TYR A 38 18.24 -19.03 -49.15
CA TYR A 38 18.64 -19.26 -47.76
C TYR A 38 19.64 -18.22 -47.27
N ALA A 39 20.66 -17.88 -48.08
CA ALA A 39 21.64 -16.86 -47.71
C ALA A 39 21.02 -15.47 -47.52
N MET A 40 19.97 -15.13 -48.28
CA MET A 40 19.22 -13.88 -48.11
C MET A 40 18.25 -13.92 -46.92
N ALA A 41 17.62 -15.06 -46.63
CA ALA A 41 16.63 -15.20 -45.56
C ALA A 41 17.27 -15.39 -44.16
N PHE A 42 18.46 -15.99 -44.10
CA PHE A 42 19.18 -16.27 -42.85
C PHE A 42 19.36 -15.06 -41.91
N PRO A 43 19.77 -13.86 -42.37
CA PRO A 43 19.86 -12.70 -41.49
C PRO A 43 18.50 -12.28 -40.91
N PHE A 44 17.41 -12.41 -41.66
CA PHE A 44 16.06 -12.09 -41.16
C PHE A 44 15.60 -13.08 -40.08
N LEU A 45 15.80 -14.38 -40.31
CA LEU A 45 15.47 -15.43 -39.34
C LEU A 45 16.31 -15.31 -38.06
N ALA A 46 17.58 -14.94 -38.19
CA ALA A 46 18.45 -14.69 -37.05
C ALA A 46 18.00 -13.47 -36.23
N ILE A 47 17.60 -12.38 -36.89
CA ILE A 47 17.06 -11.18 -36.24
C ILE A 47 15.78 -11.51 -35.45
N ASP A 48 14.83 -12.23 -36.06
CA ASP A 48 13.57 -12.60 -35.41
C ASP A 48 13.80 -13.52 -34.21
N SER A 49 14.72 -14.48 -34.32
CA SER A 49 15.10 -15.38 -33.22
C SER A 49 15.73 -14.62 -32.05
N ILE A 50 16.59 -13.64 -32.34
CA ILE A 50 17.22 -12.78 -31.32
C ILE A 50 16.16 -11.91 -30.63
N HIS A 51 15.24 -11.31 -31.39
CA HIS A 51 14.15 -10.51 -30.82
C HIS A 51 13.23 -11.35 -29.93
N LEU A 52 12.85 -12.55 -30.37
CA LEU A 52 12.05 -13.47 -29.59
C LEU A 52 12.76 -13.83 -28.27
N PHE A 53 14.05 -14.19 -28.35
CA PHE A 53 14.85 -14.50 -27.17
C PHE A 53 14.93 -13.33 -26.17
N LEU A 54 15.19 -12.11 -26.67
CA LEU A 54 15.25 -10.91 -25.84
C LEU A 54 13.91 -10.58 -25.19
N SER A 55 12.79 -10.80 -25.88
CA SER A 55 11.44 -10.58 -25.33
C SER A 55 11.14 -11.54 -24.18
N ILE A 56 11.48 -12.83 -24.33
CA ILE A 56 11.30 -13.85 -23.29
C ILE A 56 12.17 -13.52 -22.07
N LEU A 57 13.42 -13.13 -22.30
CA LEU A 57 14.35 -12.74 -21.23
C LEU A 57 13.82 -11.52 -20.46
N SER A 58 13.25 -10.53 -21.14
CA SER A 58 12.64 -9.35 -20.52
C SER A 58 11.45 -9.72 -19.64
N VAL A 59 10.57 -10.61 -20.11
CA VAL A 59 9.38 -11.05 -19.34
C VAL A 59 9.82 -11.81 -18.08
N ALA A 60 10.79 -12.72 -18.20
CA ALA A 60 11.35 -13.45 -17.08
C ALA A 60 11.94 -12.50 -16.02
N MET A 61 12.68 -11.49 -16.46
CA MET A 61 13.29 -10.52 -15.54
C MET A 61 12.25 -9.62 -14.86
N GLY A 62 11.20 -9.23 -15.57
CA GLY A 62 10.06 -8.50 -14.99
C GLY A 62 9.35 -9.30 -13.90
N ALA A 63 9.13 -10.60 -14.11
CA ALA A 63 8.51 -11.48 -13.12
C ALA A 63 9.35 -11.57 -11.83
N VAL A 64 10.69 -11.64 -11.94
CA VAL A 64 11.61 -11.64 -10.79
C VAL A 64 11.51 -10.35 -10.00
N VAL A 65 11.50 -9.18 -10.67
CA VAL A 65 11.40 -7.87 -9.99
C VAL A 65 10.06 -7.74 -9.25
N ILE A 66 8.96 -8.19 -9.85
CA ILE A 66 7.64 -8.19 -9.20
C ILE A 66 7.66 -9.11 -7.97
N ALA A 67 8.22 -10.32 -8.08
CA ALA A 67 8.32 -11.24 -6.94
C ALA A 67 9.14 -10.64 -5.78
N LEU A 68 10.29 -10.01 -6.08
CA LEU A 68 11.11 -9.34 -5.08
C LEU A 68 10.38 -8.15 -4.43
N THR A 69 9.62 -7.39 -5.21
CA THR A 69 8.80 -6.28 -4.71
C THR A 69 7.71 -6.79 -3.76
N LEU A 70 7.03 -7.88 -4.12
CA LEU A 70 6.02 -8.50 -3.26
C LEU A 70 6.63 -9.03 -1.96
N VAL A 71 7.79 -9.71 -2.02
CA VAL A 71 8.52 -10.16 -0.83
C VAL A 71 8.89 -8.98 0.07
N TYR A 72 9.39 -7.88 -0.50
CA TYR A 72 9.70 -6.66 0.23
C TYR A 72 8.46 -6.06 0.92
N LEU A 73 7.33 -6.00 0.22
CA LEU A 73 6.06 -5.50 0.77
C LEU A 73 5.52 -6.38 1.90
N VAL A 74 5.63 -7.71 1.77
CA VAL A 74 5.20 -8.66 2.81
C VAL A 74 6.08 -8.55 4.06
N GLN A 75 7.40 -8.41 3.89
CA GLN A 75 8.32 -8.19 5.03
C GLN A 75 8.01 -6.88 5.76
N LYS A 76 7.58 -5.84 5.04
CA LYS A 76 7.33 -4.50 5.60
C LYS A 76 5.88 -4.27 6.05
N ARG A 77 5.23 -5.31 6.58
CA ARG A 77 3.79 -5.41 6.97
C ARG A 77 3.21 -4.31 7.89
N LYS A 78 3.99 -3.31 8.30
CA LYS A 78 3.57 -2.25 9.24
C LYS A 78 3.80 -0.82 8.75
N GLN A 79 4.33 -0.63 7.54
CA GLN A 79 4.56 0.71 6.98
C GLN A 79 3.71 0.89 5.72
N SER A 80 3.03 2.05 5.63
CA SER A 80 2.17 2.41 4.50
C SER A 80 2.86 2.09 3.17
N ILE A 81 2.24 1.20 2.40
CA ILE A 81 2.72 0.81 1.07
C ILE A 81 2.83 2.08 0.23
N ASN A 82 4.06 2.49 -0.09
CA ASN A 82 4.31 3.64 -0.96
C ASN A 82 3.98 3.21 -2.39
N PHE A 83 2.70 3.34 -2.76
CA PHE A 83 2.14 2.93 -4.06
C PHE A 83 2.97 3.47 -5.25
N SER A 84 3.59 4.63 -5.07
CA SER A 84 4.54 5.24 -6.01
C SER A 84 5.73 4.33 -6.39
N LEU A 85 6.30 3.56 -5.44
CA LEU A 85 7.42 2.67 -5.72
C LEU A 85 7.02 1.44 -6.55
N VAL A 86 5.81 0.92 -6.33
CA VAL A 86 5.28 -0.21 -7.10
C VAL A 86 4.98 0.19 -8.55
N LEU A 87 4.51 1.42 -8.75
CA LEU A 87 4.25 1.95 -10.08
C LEU A 87 5.54 2.28 -10.84
N LEU A 88 6.57 2.74 -10.13
CA LEU A 88 7.89 2.99 -10.71
C LEU A 88 8.53 1.69 -11.23
N SER A 89 8.41 0.56 -10.51
CA SER A 89 8.97 -0.71 -10.97
C SER A 89 8.25 -1.26 -12.21
N ILE A 90 6.92 -1.17 -12.27
CA ILE A 90 6.13 -1.55 -13.45
C ILE A 90 6.55 -0.72 -14.67
N ALA A 91 6.73 0.59 -14.49
CA ALA A 91 7.13 1.49 -15.55
C ALA A 91 8.53 1.22 -16.12
N ILE A 92 9.50 0.89 -15.25
CA ILE A 92 10.85 0.51 -15.68
C ILE A 92 10.81 -0.78 -16.51
N ILE A 93 10.01 -1.76 -16.11
CA ILE A 93 9.84 -3.03 -16.85
C ILE A 93 9.22 -2.77 -18.23
N SER A 94 8.21 -1.91 -18.32
CA SER A 94 7.58 -1.55 -19.61
C SER A 94 8.48 -0.72 -20.53
N PHE A 95 9.42 0.05 -19.97
CA PHE A 95 10.40 0.83 -20.72
C PHE A 95 11.48 -0.06 -21.35
N LEU A 96 11.94 -1.08 -20.61
CA LEU A 96 12.98 -2.00 -21.09
C LEU A 96 12.48 -2.99 -22.17
N SER A 97 11.17 -3.28 -22.26
CA SER A 97 10.65 -4.26 -23.21
C SER A 97 10.46 -3.74 -24.65
N GLY A 98 10.90 -2.52 -24.95
CA GLY A 98 11.12 -2.00 -26.32
C GLY A 98 9.87 -1.68 -27.16
N GLY A 99 8.71 -2.27 -26.89
CA GLY A 99 7.50 -2.07 -27.71
C GLY A 99 6.50 -1.02 -27.19
N GLY A 100 6.66 -0.56 -25.95
CA GLY A 100 5.60 0.16 -25.23
C GLY A 100 5.97 1.56 -24.74
N PHE A 101 7.02 2.17 -25.28
CA PHE A 101 7.60 3.40 -24.71
C PHE A 101 6.59 4.56 -24.58
N ILE A 102 5.76 4.75 -25.62
CA ILE A 102 4.74 5.81 -25.65
C ILE A 102 3.60 5.46 -24.70
N VAL A 103 3.12 4.21 -24.72
CA VAL A 103 2.01 3.76 -23.86
C VAL A 103 2.41 3.77 -22.38
N GLY A 104 3.62 3.32 -22.07
CA GLY A 104 4.21 3.32 -20.73
C GLY A 104 4.45 4.73 -20.20
N ALA A 105 4.94 5.65 -21.05
CA ALA A 105 5.09 7.05 -20.68
C ALA A 105 3.74 7.74 -20.42
N VAL A 106 2.73 7.47 -21.25
CA VAL A 106 1.37 8.03 -21.06
C VAL A 106 0.73 7.49 -19.78
N LEU A 107 0.84 6.19 -19.50
CA LEU A 107 0.34 5.60 -18.25
C LEU A 107 1.05 6.17 -17.02
N LEU A 108 2.37 6.37 -17.08
CA LEU A 108 3.12 7.02 -16.01
C LEU A 108 2.64 8.44 -15.72
N ILE A 109 2.38 9.23 -16.76
CA ILE A 109 1.90 10.61 -16.60
C ILE A 109 0.52 10.61 -15.95
N ILE A 110 -0.41 9.78 -16.44
CA ILE A 110 -1.78 9.68 -15.88
C ILE A 110 -1.72 9.29 -14.40
N VAL A 111 -0.91 8.29 -14.06
CA VAL A 111 -0.78 7.80 -12.68
C VAL A 111 -0.12 8.83 -11.77
N ASN A 112 0.91 9.54 -12.22
CA ASN A 112 1.54 10.61 -11.43
C ASN A 112 0.56 11.76 -11.18
N VAL A 113 -0.23 12.16 -12.18
CA VAL A 113 -1.26 13.20 -12.05
C VAL A 113 -2.32 12.77 -11.03
N TRP A 114 -2.82 11.54 -11.10
CA TRP A 114 -3.77 11.00 -10.11
C TRP A 114 -3.18 10.86 -8.72
N SER A 115 -1.89 10.52 -8.59
CA SER A 115 -1.20 10.42 -7.30
C SER A 115 -1.03 11.79 -6.64
N VAL A 116 -0.65 12.82 -7.41
CA VAL A 116 -0.54 14.20 -6.93
C VAL A 116 -1.92 14.77 -6.58
N ALA A 117 -2.92 14.58 -7.45
CA ALA A 117 -4.29 14.99 -7.18
C ALA A 117 -4.87 14.27 -5.95
N GLY A 118 -4.57 12.98 -5.80
CA GLY A 118 -4.87 12.17 -4.63
C GLY A 118 -4.23 12.74 -3.37
N HIS A 119 -2.93 13.06 -3.39
CA HIS A 119 -2.26 13.65 -2.23
C HIS A 119 -2.82 15.03 -1.85
N LEU A 120 -3.17 15.86 -2.84
CA LEU A 120 -3.78 17.17 -2.62
C LEU A 120 -5.20 17.05 -2.04
N THR A 121 -6.01 16.14 -2.58
CA THR A 121 -7.36 15.85 -2.09
C THR A 121 -7.33 15.14 -0.73
N PHE A 122 -6.36 14.27 -0.44
CA PHE A 122 -6.22 13.61 0.87
C PHE A 122 -5.78 14.60 1.97
N LYS A 123 -5.00 15.63 1.60
CA LYS A 123 -4.68 16.73 2.52
C LYS A 123 -5.91 17.60 2.82
N ALA A 124 -6.85 17.70 1.88
CA ALA A 124 -8.14 18.37 2.03
C ALA A 124 -9.20 17.48 2.72
N ILE A 125 -9.15 16.17 2.53
CA ILE A 125 -9.99 15.14 3.16
C ILE A 125 -9.18 14.53 4.30
N LYS A 126 -8.79 15.34 5.28
CA LYS A 126 -8.69 14.81 6.65
C LYS A 126 -10.14 14.63 7.11
N PRO A 127 -10.66 13.41 7.30
CA PRO A 127 -11.97 13.24 7.89
C PRO A 127 -11.96 13.88 9.28
N GLY A 128 -12.67 14.98 9.42
CA GLY A 128 -13.25 15.44 10.69
C GLY A 128 -12.31 15.63 11.87
N GLN A 129 -11.06 16.08 11.68
CA GLN A 129 -10.22 16.53 12.82
C GLN A 129 -10.18 18.06 12.96
N ASN A 130 -11.11 18.79 12.34
CA ASN A 130 -11.11 20.25 12.40
C ASN A 130 -12.46 20.90 12.03
N ARG A 131 -13.53 20.67 12.80
CA ARG A 131 -14.70 21.58 12.89
C ARG A 131 -15.44 21.57 14.24
N ILE A 132 -14.77 21.31 15.36
CA ILE A 132 -15.24 21.73 16.71
C ILE A 132 -13.95 21.94 17.52
N SER A 133 -13.31 23.11 17.54
CA SER A 133 -13.68 24.23 18.38
C SER A 133 -12.75 25.43 18.09
N LYS A 134 -13.05 26.19 17.03
CA LYS A 134 -12.72 27.63 17.01
C LYS A 134 -13.97 28.38 17.45
N SER A 135 -14.35 28.22 18.70
CA SER A 135 -15.27 29.11 19.42
C SER A 135 -15.19 28.78 20.90
N ALA A 136 -14.17 29.35 21.53
CA ALA A 136 -14.01 29.62 22.97
C ALA A 136 -12.53 29.89 23.22
N SER A 137 -12.03 30.99 22.65
CA SER A 137 -10.88 31.67 23.22
C SER A 137 -11.27 32.16 24.60
N GLY A 138 -10.81 31.44 25.63
CA GLY A 138 -10.96 31.88 27.00
C GLY A 138 -10.33 30.88 27.94
N VAL A 139 -9.20 31.31 28.53
CA VAL A 139 -8.78 30.93 29.89
C VAL A 139 -7.88 29.70 30.06
N GLN A 140 -6.57 30.02 30.09
CA GLN A 140 -5.53 29.61 31.05
C GLN A 140 -4.95 28.18 31.05
N LYS A 141 -3.67 28.06 30.64
CA LYS A 141 -2.65 27.32 31.42
C LYS A 141 -2.14 28.30 32.49
N PRO A 142 -2.00 27.89 33.78
CA PRO A 142 -1.42 26.61 34.20
C PRO A 142 -2.14 25.96 35.40
N LEU A 143 -2.79 24.80 35.23
CA LEU A 143 -3.43 24.08 36.34
C LEU A 143 -2.85 22.68 36.56
N ARG A 144 -1.51 22.59 36.70
CA ARG A 144 -0.89 21.38 37.28
C ARG A 144 -0.94 21.36 38.81
N GLN A 145 -1.19 22.50 39.45
CA GLN A 145 -0.96 22.67 40.89
C GLN A 145 -2.14 22.21 41.79
N ASN A 146 -3.36 22.05 41.27
CA ASN A 146 -4.55 21.66 42.06
C ASN A 146 -5.25 20.38 41.56
N LEU A 147 -4.47 19.40 41.10
CA LEU A 147 -4.99 18.05 40.84
C LEU A 147 -5.11 17.28 42.16
N THR A 148 -6.31 16.77 42.43
CA THR A 148 -6.61 15.87 43.55
C THR A 148 -5.83 14.56 43.37
N ALA A 149 -5.57 13.79 44.45
CA ALA A 149 -4.86 12.51 44.37
C ALA A 149 -5.44 11.57 43.28
N ASP A 150 -6.77 11.45 43.20
CA ASP A 150 -7.45 10.65 42.17
C ASP A 150 -7.26 11.19 40.74
N GLU A 151 -7.23 12.51 40.57
CA GLU A 151 -7.03 13.15 39.26
C GLU A 151 -5.59 12.98 38.77
N LYS A 152 -4.61 13.02 39.68
CA LYS A 152 -3.20 12.76 39.36
C LYS A 152 -2.99 11.35 38.81
N VAL A 153 -3.56 10.34 39.47
CA VAL A 153 -3.47 8.94 39.04
C VAL A 153 -3.99 8.77 37.60
N ILE A 154 -5.18 9.31 37.31
CA ILE A 154 -5.76 9.27 35.96
C ILE A 154 -4.90 10.03 34.96
N TRP A 155 -4.43 11.21 35.32
CA TRP A 155 -3.59 12.04 34.45
C TRP A 155 -2.27 11.34 34.07
N ASP A 156 -1.63 10.68 35.03
CA ASP A 156 -0.39 9.95 34.82
C ASP A 156 -0.59 8.71 33.94
N LEU A 157 -1.72 8.01 34.07
CA LEU A 157 -2.08 6.92 33.15
C LEU A 157 -2.28 7.42 31.71
N ILE A 158 -2.90 8.59 31.54
CA ILE A 158 -3.03 9.22 30.21
C ILE A 158 -1.63 9.64 29.71
N ASN A 159 -0.70 10.09 30.57
CA ASN A 159 0.69 10.43 30.19
C ASN A 159 1.45 9.20 29.71
N LYS A 160 1.37 8.11 30.46
CA LYS A 160 1.99 6.83 30.15
C LYS A 160 1.52 6.28 28.80
N ASN A 161 0.25 6.49 28.45
CA ASN A 161 -0.35 6.09 27.16
C ASN A 161 -0.21 7.18 26.07
N LYS A 162 0.87 7.97 26.06
CA LYS A 162 1.18 9.00 25.03
C LYS A 162 0.07 10.05 24.81
N GLY A 163 -0.75 10.33 25.82
CA GLY A 163 -1.81 11.35 25.72
C GLY A 163 -3.12 10.86 25.12
N THR A 164 -3.28 9.56 24.84
CA THR A 164 -4.53 8.99 24.31
C THR A 164 -4.79 7.60 24.89
N ILE A 165 -5.96 7.41 25.51
CA ILE A 165 -6.32 6.12 26.13
C ILE A 165 -7.83 5.88 26.06
N LEU A 166 -8.24 4.63 25.88
CA LEU A 166 -9.65 4.23 25.97
C LEU A 166 -10.14 4.31 27.42
N GLN A 167 -11.37 4.77 27.63
CA GLN A 167 -11.99 4.84 28.96
C GLN A 167 -12.08 3.46 29.62
N SER A 168 -12.40 2.41 28.86
CA SER A 168 -12.40 1.03 29.36
C SER A 168 -11.03 0.59 29.87
N LYS A 169 -9.98 0.90 29.11
CA LYS A 169 -8.59 0.63 29.49
C LYS A 169 -8.17 1.44 30.72
N LEU A 170 -8.60 2.69 30.79
CA LEU A 170 -8.33 3.55 31.95
C LEU A 170 -9.01 3.05 33.23
N ILE A 171 -10.23 2.51 33.13
CA ILE A 171 -10.91 1.85 34.27
C ILE A 171 -10.11 0.63 34.73
N ALA A 172 -9.65 -0.21 33.80
CA ALA A 172 -8.86 -1.40 34.12
C ALA A 172 -7.50 -1.06 34.76
N GLU A 173 -6.79 -0.04 34.26
CA GLU A 173 -5.46 0.35 34.77
C GLU A 173 -5.52 1.18 36.06
N SER A 174 -6.59 1.95 36.28
CA SER A 174 -6.72 2.79 37.49
C SER A 174 -7.26 2.05 38.70
N GLY A 175 -7.93 0.90 38.50
CA GLY A 175 -8.63 0.18 39.57
C GLY A 175 -9.85 0.94 40.14
N PHE A 176 -10.24 2.06 39.54
CA PHE A 176 -11.40 2.84 39.96
C PHE A 176 -12.70 2.28 39.40
N SER A 177 -13.80 2.44 40.16
CA SER A 177 -15.12 2.08 39.67
C SER A 177 -15.51 2.94 38.45
N LYS A 178 -16.35 2.39 37.56
CA LYS A 178 -16.85 3.11 36.36
C LYS A 178 -17.43 4.49 36.71
N VAL A 179 -18.17 4.58 37.82
CA VAL A 179 -18.77 5.83 38.32
C VAL A 179 -17.69 6.81 38.76
N LYS A 180 -16.72 6.37 39.57
CA LYS A 180 -15.62 7.23 40.05
C LYS A 180 -14.79 7.75 38.87
N THR A 181 -14.41 6.88 37.94
CA THR A 181 -13.66 7.26 36.74
C THR A 181 -14.40 8.28 35.89
N THR A 182 -15.71 8.10 35.67
CA THR A 182 -16.51 9.04 34.88
C THR A 182 -16.54 10.41 35.54
N ARG A 183 -16.80 10.49 36.85
CA ARG A 183 -16.79 11.76 37.60
C ARG A 183 -15.45 12.46 37.59
N THR A 184 -14.34 11.72 37.71
CA THR A 184 -12.99 12.32 37.66
C THR A 184 -12.66 12.82 36.25
N LEU A 185 -13.08 12.10 35.20
CA LEU A 185 -12.94 12.58 33.82
C LEU A 185 -13.81 13.82 33.57
N ASP A 186 -15.04 13.88 34.12
CA ASP A 186 -15.91 15.07 34.02
C ASP A 186 -15.23 16.30 34.63
N LYS A 187 -14.57 16.15 35.79
CA LYS A 187 -13.79 17.24 36.42
C LYS A 187 -12.60 17.69 35.58
N LEU A 188 -11.86 16.75 35.00
CA LEU A 188 -10.71 17.04 34.14
C LEU A 188 -11.14 17.70 32.80
N GLU A 189 -12.30 17.30 32.27
CA GLU A 189 -12.89 17.88 31.06
C GLU A 189 -13.43 19.30 31.32
N ALA A 190 -14.10 19.51 32.46
CA ALA A 190 -14.57 20.84 32.90
C ALA A 190 -13.40 21.81 33.11
N ARG A 191 -12.23 21.32 33.52
CA ARG A 191 -10.97 22.08 33.62
C ARG A 191 -10.25 22.28 32.28
N GLY A 192 -10.77 21.72 31.18
CA GLY A 192 -10.17 21.82 29.86
C GLY A 192 -8.86 21.04 29.67
N LEU A 193 -8.54 20.11 30.56
CA LEU A 193 -7.28 19.33 30.52
C LEU A 193 -7.38 18.12 29.58
N ILE A 194 -8.58 17.59 29.41
CA ILE A 194 -8.86 16.43 28.56
C ILE A 194 -10.09 16.68 27.69
N GLU A 195 -10.24 15.87 26.66
CA GLU A 195 -11.41 15.82 25.78
C GLU A 195 -11.84 14.35 25.61
N ARG A 196 -13.14 14.08 25.69
CA ARG A 196 -13.69 12.75 25.40
C ARG A 196 -14.26 12.69 23.98
N ARG A 197 -13.85 11.66 23.25
CA ARG A 197 -14.34 11.37 21.90
C ARG A 197 -14.97 10.00 21.85
N ARG A 198 -16.21 9.91 21.38
CA ARG A 198 -16.88 8.63 21.20
C ARG A 198 -16.30 7.89 20.00
N ILE A 199 -15.86 6.65 20.20
CA ILE A 199 -15.40 5.74 19.14
C ILE A 199 -16.12 4.41 19.33
N GLY A 200 -17.08 4.13 18.43
CA GLY A 200 -17.95 2.96 18.50
C GLY A 200 -18.72 2.90 19.82
N MET A 201 -18.49 1.84 20.59
CA MET A 201 -19.14 1.60 21.89
C MET A 201 -18.38 2.19 23.09
N SER A 202 -17.22 2.83 22.88
CA SER A 202 -16.36 3.34 23.94
C SER A 202 -16.02 4.82 23.74
N ASN A 203 -15.44 5.44 24.77
CA ASN A 203 -14.87 6.77 24.67
C ASN A 203 -13.35 6.70 24.70
N VAL A 204 -12.70 7.45 23.81
CA VAL A 204 -11.28 7.74 23.85
C VAL A 204 -11.09 9.07 24.57
N ILE A 205 -10.14 9.10 25.49
CA ILE A 205 -9.73 10.27 26.25
C ILE A 205 -8.46 10.80 25.62
N VAL A 206 -8.47 12.07 25.22
CA VAL A 206 -7.34 12.76 24.59
C VAL A 206 -6.91 13.92 25.48
N ARG A 207 -5.61 14.06 25.70
CA ARG A 207 -5.05 15.23 26.40
C ARG A 207 -5.09 16.47 25.47
N LYS A 208 -5.51 17.63 26.00
CA LYS A 208 -5.39 18.94 25.33
C LYS A 208 -4.01 19.59 25.51
#